data_AF-A0A4S3JWP5-F1
#
_entry.id   AF-A0A4S3JWP5-F1
#
_cell.length_a   1.000
_cell.length_b   1.000
_cell.length_c   1.000
_cell.angle_alpha   90.00
_cell.angle_beta   90.00
_cell.angle_gamma   90.00
#
_symmetry.space_group_name_H-M   'P 1'
#
loop_
_entity.id
_entity.type
_entity.pdbx_description
1 polymer ?
#
loop_
_entity_poly.entity_id
_entity_poly.type
_entity_poly.pdbx_seq_one_letter_code
_entity_poly.pdbx_strand_id
1 'polypeptide(L)'
;MRRFWKDNQGDDSHLWEHEWNKHGTCISTLETHCYDEYYPQQEVVEYFDKTVEVFHSLPTYKTLADAGIVPSYSKTYTRREIEDALSNAHGAYVSLRCRHSSLNEVWYYFNIAGSLQTGTFVPSAPDGAKTNCPFRGIRYQPKSPRKGTPTKGPSEPTTTGAPFSGRGHLVISTLGQRRGCIISHGEWFTSGTCATFRIKKTSDTSFTLQSSKGACSFEQDGFSCGPQISAATEFSAEGNKLSYGGNTTFFADKAPKGRVKSTVFASQDDHPIELEITWKESH
;
A
#
# COMPACT_ATOMS: atom_id res chain seq x y z
N MET A 1 -9.71 -14.89 4.92
CA MET A 1 -8.84 -13.76 4.52
C MET A 1 -9.59 -12.58 3.86
N ARG A 2 -10.35 -12.76 2.76
CA ARG A 2 -11.05 -11.69 2.00
C ARG A 2 -11.88 -10.65 2.78
N ARG A 3 -12.27 -10.94 4.03
CA ARG A 3 -13.01 -10.02 4.91
C ARG A 3 -12.11 -9.26 5.91
N PHE A 4 -11.03 -9.89 6.37
CA PHE A 4 -10.29 -9.43 7.55
C PHE A 4 -8.80 -9.15 7.26
N TRP A 5 -8.24 -9.73 6.22
CA TRP A 5 -6.85 -9.55 5.80
C TRP A 5 -6.82 -8.90 4.42
N LYS A 6 -7.09 -7.60 4.42
CA LYS A 6 -7.25 -6.77 3.23
C LYS A 6 -6.00 -5.93 2.99
N ASP A 7 -5.62 -5.79 1.73
CA ASP A 7 -4.70 -4.76 1.33
C ASP A 7 -5.38 -3.39 1.36
N ASN A 8 -4.67 -2.37 1.84
CA ASN A 8 -5.21 -1.02 1.95
C ASN A 8 -5.21 -0.25 0.62
N GLN A 9 -4.58 -0.80 -0.42
CA GLN A 9 -4.60 -0.29 -1.79
C GLN A 9 -5.49 -1.13 -2.73
N GLY A 10 -6.02 -2.26 -2.26
CA GLY A 10 -6.98 -3.11 -2.95
C GLY A 10 -6.39 -4.37 -3.59
N ASP A 11 -5.07 -4.61 -3.53
CA ASP A 11 -4.43 -5.82 -4.06
C ASP A 11 -4.13 -6.82 -2.96
N ASP A 12 -5.16 -7.55 -2.54
CA ASP A 12 -5.07 -8.54 -1.47
C ASP A 12 -4.07 -9.65 -1.79
N SER A 13 -4.03 -10.11 -3.05
CA SER A 13 -3.16 -11.21 -3.47
C SER A 13 -1.69 -10.85 -3.30
N HIS A 14 -1.29 -9.65 -3.75
CA HIS A 14 0.07 -9.18 -3.56
C HIS A 14 0.45 -9.03 -2.09
N LEU A 15 -0.48 -8.59 -1.23
CA LEU A 15 -0.26 -8.58 0.22
C LEU A 15 0.00 -10.00 0.73
N TRP A 16 -0.85 -10.97 0.41
CA TRP A 16 -0.69 -12.33 0.92
C TRP A 16 0.61 -12.97 0.43
N GLU A 17 0.96 -12.79 -0.85
CA GLU A 17 2.25 -13.21 -1.38
C GLU A 17 3.42 -12.55 -0.65
N HIS A 18 3.34 -11.26 -0.34
CA HIS A 18 4.37 -10.55 0.43
C HIS A 18 4.55 -11.15 1.82
N GLU A 19 3.44 -11.34 2.55
CA GLU A 19 3.46 -11.85 3.92
C GLU A 19 3.99 -13.29 3.97
N TRP A 20 3.59 -14.16 3.03
CA TRP A 20 4.15 -15.51 2.92
C TRP A 20 5.65 -15.48 2.62
N ASN A 21 6.04 -14.82 1.53
CA ASN A 21 7.43 -14.87 1.05
C ASN A 21 8.43 -14.24 2.03
N LYS A 22 8.00 -13.25 2.80
CA LYS A 22 8.86 -12.50 3.72
C LYS A 22 8.83 -13.02 5.15
N HIS A 23 7.69 -13.55 5.60
CA HIS A 23 7.49 -13.92 7.00
C HIS A 23 7.15 -15.40 7.17
N GLY A 24 6.22 -15.93 6.37
CA GLY A 24 5.85 -17.36 6.42
C GLY A 24 7.02 -18.32 6.16
N THR A 25 7.85 -18.00 5.16
CA THR A 25 9.05 -18.80 4.81
C THR A 25 10.14 -18.84 5.88
N CYS A 26 10.07 -17.96 6.89
CA CYS A 26 11.03 -17.94 8.00
C CYS A 26 10.58 -18.79 9.20
N ILE A 27 9.41 -19.43 9.14
CA ILE A 27 8.89 -20.25 10.24
C ILE A 27 9.38 -21.68 10.03
N SER A 28 10.42 -22.07 10.77
CA SER A 28 11.09 -23.36 10.61
C SER A 28 10.16 -24.58 10.79
N THR A 29 9.14 -24.48 11.63
CA THR A 29 8.20 -25.60 11.84
C THR A 29 7.21 -25.80 10.69
N LEU A 30 7.20 -24.89 9.70
CA LEU A 30 6.44 -25.03 8.46
C LEU A 30 7.27 -25.64 7.33
N GLU A 31 8.54 -25.97 7.54
CA GLU A 31 9.35 -26.59 6.50
C GLU A 31 8.78 -27.95 6.09
N THR A 32 8.85 -28.26 4.79
CA THR A 32 8.16 -29.43 4.21
C THR A 32 8.62 -30.77 4.80
N HIS A 33 9.83 -30.82 5.35
CA HIS A 33 10.36 -32.02 6.01
C HIS A 33 9.77 -32.27 7.40
N CYS A 34 9.05 -31.31 7.98
CA CYS A 34 8.34 -31.44 9.26
C CYS A 34 6.99 -32.16 9.13
N TYR A 35 6.58 -32.54 7.92
CA TYR A 35 5.31 -33.23 7.63
C TYR A 35 5.56 -34.72 7.40
N ASP A 36 4.77 -35.57 8.06
CA ASP A 36 4.83 -37.03 7.86
C ASP A 36 4.41 -37.42 6.44
N GLU A 37 3.32 -36.83 5.94
CA GLU A 37 2.85 -36.92 4.56
C GLU A 37 2.62 -35.50 4.02
N TYR A 38 3.52 -35.07 3.13
CA TYR A 38 3.48 -33.71 2.57
C TYR A 38 2.73 -33.66 1.25
N TYR A 39 1.79 -32.72 1.15
CA TYR A 39 1.19 -32.30 -0.12
C TYR A 39 1.73 -30.94 -0.55
N PRO A 40 2.01 -30.72 -1.86
CA PRO A 40 2.53 -29.45 -2.33
C PRO A 40 1.71 -28.24 -1.83
N GLN A 41 2.41 -27.28 -1.22
CA GLN A 41 1.87 -26.00 -0.71
C GLN A 41 0.96 -26.13 0.53
N GLN A 42 0.95 -27.27 1.22
CA GLN A 42 0.23 -27.45 2.47
C GLN A 42 0.64 -26.42 3.54
N GLU A 43 1.93 -26.15 3.66
CA GLU A 43 2.53 -25.21 4.60
C GLU A 43 2.06 -23.75 4.39
N VAL A 44 1.78 -23.40 3.14
CA VAL A 44 1.27 -22.08 2.77
C VAL A 44 -0.15 -21.89 3.32
N VAL A 45 -1.00 -22.92 3.13
CA VAL A 45 -2.39 -22.90 3.61
C VAL A 45 -2.41 -22.83 5.13
N GLU A 46 -1.61 -23.66 5.80
CA GLU A 46 -1.55 -23.72 7.27
C GLU A 46 -1.05 -22.40 7.89
N TYR A 47 -0.09 -21.71 7.26
CA TYR A 47 0.32 -20.37 7.68
C TYR A 47 -0.84 -19.39 7.72
N PHE A 48 -1.63 -19.34 6.64
CA PHE A 48 -2.75 -18.40 6.54
C PHE A 48 -3.91 -18.77 7.46
N ASP A 49 -4.23 -20.06 7.57
CA ASP A 49 -5.27 -20.55 8.47
C ASP A 49 -4.91 -20.24 9.93
N LYS A 50 -3.68 -20.55 10.36
CA LYS A 50 -3.23 -20.25 11.72
C LYS A 50 -3.22 -18.75 12.00
N THR A 51 -2.80 -17.92 11.03
CA THR A 51 -2.81 -16.47 11.22
C THR A 51 -4.23 -15.94 11.43
N VAL A 52 -5.21 -16.44 10.68
CA VAL A 52 -6.62 -16.06 10.85
C VAL A 52 -7.19 -16.58 12.18
N GLU A 53 -6.83 -17.79 12.59
CA GLU A 53 -7.20 -18.36 13.89
C GLU A 53 -6.70 -17.48 15.06
N VAL A 54 -5.41 -17.13 15.07
CA VAL A 54 -4.81 -16.26 16.08
C VAL A 54 -5.41 -14.85 16.02
N PHE A 55 -5.69 -14.32 14.83
CA PHE A 55 -6.38 -13.03 14.70
C PHE A 55 -7.76 -13.05 15.37
N HIS A 56 -8.52 -14.14 15.23
CA HIS A 56 -9.85 -14.27 15.85
C HIS A 56 -9.80 -14.35 17.37
N SER A 57 -8.72 -14.88 17.97
CA SER A 57 -8.54 -14.90 19.42
C SER A 57 -8.14 -13.54 20.01
N LEU A 58 -7.83 -12.55 19.15
CA LEU A 58 -7.37 -11.21 19.54
C LEU A 58 -8.39 -10.12 19.16
N PRO A 59 -9.55 -10.01 19.85
CA PRO A 59 -10.64 -9.11 19.49
C PRO A 59 -10.35 -7.64 19.84
N THR A 60 -9.28 -7.07 19.27
CA THR A 60 -8.71 -5.75 19.57
C THR A 60 -9.74 -4.64 19.66
N TYR A 61 -10.67 -4.56 18.69
CA TYR A 61 -11.73 -3.55 18.72
C TYR A 61 -12.64 -3.67 19.94
N LYS A 62 -13.06 -4.90 20.26
CA LYS A 62 -13.95 -5.17 21.40
C LYS A 62 -13.23 -4.83 22.70
N THR A 63 -11.99 -5.27 22.86
CA THR A 63 -11.17 -4.98 24.05
C THR A 63 -11.03 -3.48 24.30
N LEU A 64 -10.74 -2.70 23.25
CA LEU A 64 -10.68 -1.24 23.37
C LEU A 64 -12.04 -0.62 23.68
N ALA A 65 -13.10 -1.09 23.03
CA ALA A 65 -14.46 -0.59 23.25
C ALA A 65 -14.95 -0.84 24.69
N ASP A 66 -14.68 -2.02 25.26
CA ASP A 66 -15.00 -2.38 26.65
C ASP A 66 -14.27 -1.46 27.65
N ALA A 67 -13.08 -0.95 27.29
CA ALA A 67 -12.33 0.05 28.05
C ALA A 67 -12.77 1.51 27.77
N GLY A 68 -13.83 1.74 26.98
CA GLY A 68 -14.30 3.08 26.61
C GLY A 68 -13.43 3.79 25.55
N ILE A 69 -12.55 3.04 24.87
CA ILE A 69 -11.67 3.50 23.79
C ILE A 69 -12.32 3.12 22.46
N VAL A 70 -13.22 3.98 21.99
CA VAL A 70 -13.93 3.80 20.71
C VAL A 70 -13.41 4.79 19.66
N PRO A 71 -13.56 4.47 18.37
CA PRO A 71 -13.19 5.41 17.32
C PRO A 71 -13.95 6.75 17.45
N SER A 72 -13.25 7.87 17.30
CA SER A 72 -13.81 9.23 17.42
C SER A 72 -13.05 10.23 16.55
N TYR A 73 -13.76 11.23 16.03
CA TYR A 73 -13.14 12.33 15.27
C TYR A 73 -12.50 13.40 16.16
N SER A 74 -12.92 13.50 17.42
CA SER A 74 -12.50 14.57 18.34
C SER A 74 -11.78 14.05 19.57
N LYS A 75 -12.19 12.88 20.10
CA LYS A 75 -11.56 12.28 21.27
C LYS A 75 -10.17 11.78 20.91
N THR A 76 -9.23 12.01 21.82
CA THR A 76 -7.88 11.44 21.75
C THR A 76 -7.63 10.65 23.03
N TYR A 77 -6.64 9.76 22.95
CA TYR A 77 -6.28 8.85 24.03
C TYR A 77 -4.81 9.00 24.38
N THR A 78 -4.47 8.62 25.60
CA THR A 78 -3.09 8.40 26.01
C THR A 78 -2.61 7.04 25.55
N ARG A 79 -1.29 6.92 25.36
CA ARG A 79 -0.67 5.64 24.99
C ARG A 79 -0.96 4.58 26.04
N ARG A 80 -0.85 4.95 27.31
CA ARG A 80 -1.07 4.08 28.47
C ARG A 80 -2.48 3.51 28.49
N GLU A 81 -3.52 4.32 28.24
CA GLU A 81 -4.91 3.82 28.21
C GLU A 81 -5.09 2.69 27.18
N ILE A 82 -4.49 2.83 25.99
CA ILE A 82 -4.60 1.84 24.92
C ILE A 82 -3.74 0.61 25.24
N GLU A 83 -2.48 0.80 25.65
CA GLU A 83 -1.56 -0.29 26.01
C GLU A 83 -2.11 -1.11 27.19
N ASP A 84 -2.52 -0.46 28.28
CA ASP A 84 -3.03 -1.14 29.48
C ASP A 84 -4.29 -1.97 29.15
N ALA A 85 -5.23 -1.42 28.37
CA ALA A 85 -6.45 -2.14 27.98
C ALA A 85 -6.14 -3.42 27.18
N LEU A 86 -5.24 -3.32 26.21
CA LEU A 86 -4.88 -4.46 25.36
C LEU A 86 -4.00 -5.47 26.08
N SER A 87 -3.02 -5.00 26.87
CA SER A 87 -2.12 -5.86 27.63
C SER A 87 -2.83 -6.63 28.72
N ASN A 88 -3.82 -6.04 29.39
CA ASN A 88 -4.63 -6.75 30.38
C ASN A 88 -5.43 -7.90 29.76
N ALA A 89 -5.94 -7.72 28.53
CA ALA A 89 -6.67 -8.77 27.82
C ALA A 89 -5.75 -9.83 27.21
N HIS A 90 -4.57 -9.43 26.73
CA HIS A 90 -3.57 -10.33 26.12
C HIS A 90 -2.81 -11.14 27.17
N GLY A 91 -2.60 -10.59 28.38
CA GLY A 91 -1.77 -11.18 29.43
C GLY A 91 -0.27 -10.83 29.32
N ALA A 92 0.11 -10.02 28.33
CA ALA A 92 1.48 -9.53 28.16
C ALA A 92 1.52 -8.13 27.48
N TYR A 93 2.69 -7.51 27.43
CA TYR A 93 2.83 -6.17 26.84
C TYR A 93 2.51 -6.15 25.35
N VAL A 94 1.67 -5.20 24.92
CA VAL A 94 1.24 -5.00 23.53
C VAL A 94 1.89 -3.74 22.97
N SER A 95 2.50 -3.83 21.79
CA SER A 95 3.18 -2.70 21.17
C SER A 95 2.25 -1.97 20.20
N LEU A 96 2.29 -0.63 20.25
CA LEU A 96 1.48 0.23 19.37
C LEU A 96 2.32 0.94 18.32
N ARG A 97 1.81 0.97 17.09
CA ARG A 97 2.36 1.79 16.02
C ARG A 97 1.39 2.88 15.61
N CYS A 98 1.91 4.09 15.52
CA CYS A 98 1.17 5.26 15.09
C CYS A 98 1.73 5.83 13.79
N ARG A 99 0.82 6.38 12.98
CA ARG A 99 1.14 7.20 11.80
C ARG A 99 0.54 8.59 12.00
N HIS A 100 1.38 9.62 12.01
CA HIS A 100 0.98 11.01 12.29
C HIS A 100 0.16 11.18 13.59
N SER A 101 0.51 10.46 14.67
CA SER A 101 -0.25 10.39 15.94
C SER A 101 -1.64 9.74 15.85
N SER A 102 -1.95 9.04 14.76
CA SER A 102 -3.12 8.16 14.68
C SER A 102 -2.71 6.72 14.93
N LEU A 103 -3.47 5.98 15.73
CA LEU A 103 -3.30 4.53 15.90
C LEU A 103 -3.37 3.85 14.51
N ASN A 104 -2.36 3.05 14.18
CA ASN A 104 -2.20 2.43 12.87
C ASN A 104 -2.05 0.91 12.97
N GLU A 105 -1.20 0.41 13.87
CA GLU A 105 -1.01 -1.04 14.09
C GLU A 105 -0.96 -1.37 15.59
N VAL A 106 -1.34 -2.61 15.89
CA VAL A 106 -1.27 -3.23 17.22
C VAL A 106 -0.54 -4.55 17.05
N TRP A 107 0.53 -4.75 17.82
CA TRP A 107 1.40 -5.91 17.70
C TRP A 107 1.30 -6.73 18.98
N TYR A 108 0.82 -7.96 18.85
CA TYR A 108 0.74 -8.96 19.92
C TYR A 108 1.88 -9.96 19.76
N TYR A 109 2.50 -10.33 20.88
CA TYR A 109 3.67 -11.20 20.90
C TYR A 109 3.34 -12.51 21.59
N PHE A 110 3.87 -13.58 21.02
CA PHE A 110 3.71 -14.93 21.52
C PHE A 110 5.04 -15.67 21.45
N ASN A 111 5.26 -16.54 22.43
CA ASN A 111 6.09 -17.73 22.26
C ASN A 111 5.17 -18.88 21.81
N ILE A 112 5.73 -19.87 21.13
CA ILE A 112 4.97 -21.05 20.70
C ILE A 112 5.55 -22.28 21.38
N ALA A 113 4.72 -22.98 22.16
CA ALA A 113 5.06 -24.28 22.73
C ALA A 113 4.59 -25.37 21.77
N GLY A 114 5.53 -25.91 20.98
CA GLY A 114 5.25 -26.84 19.88
C GLY A 114 5.50 -26.19 18.52
N SER A 115 4.80 -26.66 17.49
CA SER A 115 4.88 -26.11 16.13
C SER A 115 3.89 -24.97 15.90
N LEU A 116 4.04 -24.21 14.81
CA LEU A 116 3.06 -23.20 14.42
C LEU A 116 1.65 -23.82 14.25
N GLN A 117 1.58 -25.01 13.66
CA GLN A 117 0.35 -25.70 13.27
C GLN A 117 -0.53 -26.07 14.48
N THR A 118 0.09 -26.70 15.49
CA THR A 118 -0.63 -27.36 16.60
C THR A 118 -0.17 -26.87 17.97
N GLY A 119 0.90 -26.08 18.02
CA GLY A 119 1.47 -25.58 19.26
C GLY A 119 0.58 -24.55 19.95
N THR A 120 0.85 -24.36 21.23
CA THR A 120 0.13 -23.39 22.06
C THR A 120 0.81 -22.04 21.98
N PHE A 121 0.05 -21.02 21.58
CA PHE A 121 0.50 -19.63 21.55
C PHE A 121 0.42 -19.05 22.97
N VAL A 122 1.59 -18.81 23.58
CA VAL A 122 1.72 -18.29 24.95
C VAL A 122 2.07 -16.79 24.87
N PRO A 123 1.23 -15.88 25.40
CA PRO A 123 1.51 -14.45 25.42
C PRO A 123 2.91 -14.14 25.97
N SER A 124 3.66 -13.29 25.27
CA SER A 124 5.03 -12.94 25.64
C SER A 124 5.29 -11.44 25.57
N ALA A 125 6.41 -11.01 26.16
CA ALA A 125 6.89 -9.64 26.02
C ALA A 125 7.45 -9.41 24.60
N PRO A 126 7.43 -8.15 24.10
CA PRO A 126 8.02 -7.83 22.81
C PRO A 126 9.53 -8.07 22.79
N ASP A 127 10.03 -8.59 21.66
CA ASP A 127 11.44 -8.51 21.32
C ASP A 127 11.68 -7.28 20.43
N GLY A 128 12.41 -6.28 20.94
CA GLY A 128 12.73 -5.04 20.23
C GLY A 128 11.86 -3.81 20.56
N ALA A 129 11.69 -2.92 19.56
CA ALA A 129 11.14 -1.58 19.75
C ALA A 129 9.66 -1.60 20.17
N LYS A 130 9.36 -1.01 21.34
CA LYS A 130 8.07 -1.15 22.01
C LYS A 130 6.94 -0.29 21.42
N THR A 131 7.24 0.88 20.86
CA THR A 131 6.23 1.80 20.31
C THR A 131 6.85 2.99 19.59
N ASN A 132 6.15 3.56 18.59
CA ASN A 132 6.43 4.90 18.05
C ASN A 132 5.26 5.89 18.30
N CYS A 133 4.27 5.51 19.11
CA CYS A 133 3.14 6.35 19.45
C CYS A 133 3.53 7.42 20.50
N PRO A 134 3.00 8.64 20.38
CA PRO A 134 3.21 9.69 21.39
C PRO A 134 2.53 9.30 22.71
N PHE A 135 3.04 9.83 23.84
CA PHE A 135 2.49 9.54 25.16
C PHE A 135 1.00 9.93 25.31
N ARG A 136 0.57 11.02 24.64
CA ARG A 136 -0.79 11.55 24.66
C ARG A 136 -1.22 12.07 23.29
N GLY A 137 -2.52 12.27 23.11
CA GLY A 137 -3.07 12.85 21.88
C GLY A 137 -3.16 11.84 20.72
N ILE A 138 -3.18 10.55 21.02
CA ILE A 138 -3.35 9.50 20.01
C ILE A 138 -4.78 9.56 19.48
N ARG A 139 -4.92 9.66 18.16
CA ARG A 139 -6.21 9.62 17.47
C ARG A 139 -6.57 8.18 17.13
N TYR A 140 -7.79 7.76 17.46
CA TYR A 140 -8.36 6.52 16.97
C TYR A 140 -9.55 6.86 16.07
N GLN A 141 -9.31 6.92 14.76
CA GLN A 141 -10.28 7.46 13.81
C GLN A 141 -11.33 6.42 13.42
N PRO A 142 -12.62 6.80 13.27
CA PRO A 142 -13.62 5.92 12.68
C PRO A 142 -13.22 5.49 11.26
N LYS A 143 -13.53 4.24 10.91
CA LYS A 143 -13.27 3.70 9.55
C LYS A 143 -14.19 4.34 8.49
N SER A 144 -15.36 4.82 8.91
CA SER A 144 -16.26 5.59 8.05
C SER A 144 -15.89 7.07 8.11
N PRO A 145 -16.15 7.86 7.05
CA PRO A 145 -16.07 9.31 7.09
C PRO A 145 -17.18 9.90 7.99
N ARG A 146 -16.93 11.11 8.51
CA ARG A 146 -17.83 11.78 9.47
C ARG A 146 -19.17 12.04 8.79
N LYS A 147 -20.27 11.50 9.32
CA LYS A 147 -21.62 11.90 8.88
C LYS A 147 -21.79 13.38 9.16
N GLY A 148 -21.95 14.18 8.10
CA GLY A 148 -21.88 15.66 8.12
C GLY A 148 -20.74 16.23 7.27
N THR A 149 -19.80 15.38 6.85
CA THR A 149 -18.99 15.59 5.65
C THR A 149 -19.71 14.86 4.51
N PRO A 150 -20.01 15.50 3.36
CA PRO A 150 -20.75 14.86 2.29
C PRO A 150 -19.96 13.64 1.83
N THR A 151 -20.52 12.45 2.08
CA THR A 151 -20.01 11.23 1.45
C THR A 151 -20.62 11.23 0.06
N LYS A 152 -19.81 11.49 -0.98
CA LYS A 152 -20.21 11.26 -2.37
C LYS A 152 -20.66 9.80 -2.47
N GLY A 153 -21.97 9.59 -2.55
CA GLY A 153 -22.54 8.38 -3.13
C GLY A 153 -22.11 8.25 -4.60
N PRO A 154 -22.43 7.12 -5.27
CA PRO A 154 -21.99 6.86 -6.63
C PRO A 154 -22.38 8.06 -7.49
N SER A 155 -21.37 8.81 -7.93
CA SER A 155 -21.62 10.05 -8.65
C SER A 155 -21.96 9.67 -10.07
N GLU A 156 -23.25 9.76 -10.40
CA GLU A 156 -23.62 10.23 -11.73
C GLU A 156 -22.90 11.55 -12.00
N PRO A 157 -22.45 11.78 -13.24
CA PRO A 157 -21.30 12.60 -13.54
C PRO A 157 -21.62 14.07 -13.25
N THR A 158 -20.85 14.68 -12.36
CA THR A 158 -20.78 16.14 -12.27
C THR A 158 -19.34 16.54 -12.04
N THR A 159 -18.71 16.86 -13.17
CA THR A 159 -17.56 17.74 -13.38
C THR A 159 -16.47 17.70 -12.32
N THR A 160 -15.62 16.69 -12.47
CA THR A 160 -14.22 16.66 -12.02
C THR A 160 -13.54 18.00 -12.37
N GLY A 161 -12.76 18.55 -11.45
CA GLY A 161 -11.65 19.43 -11.87
C GLY A 161 -10.85 18.68 -12.94
N ALA A 162 -10.39 19.38 -13.97
CA ALA A 162 -9.75 18.73 -15.10
C ALA A 162 -8.60 17.82 -14.59
N PRO A 163 -8.62 16.50 -14.90
CA PRO A 163 -7.50 15.61 -14.60
C PRO A 163 -6.22 16.17 -15.21
N PHE A 164 -5.07 15.81 -14.64
CA PHE A 164 -3.79 16.46 -14.97
C PHE A 164 -3.81 17.96 -14.68
N SER A 165 -4.17 18.34 -13.46
CA SER A 165 -3.99 19.70 -12.94
C SER A 165 -3.21 19.70 -11.62
N GLY A 166 -2.43 20.76 -11.39
CA GLY A 166 -1.66 20.94 -10.17
C GLY A 166 -0.55 19.89 -9.96
N ARG A 167 -0.66 19.12 -8.86
CA ARG A 167 0.32 18.12 -8.44
C ARG A 167 -0.33 16.76 -8.28
N GLY A 168 0.38 15.71 -8.65
CA GLY A 168 -0.16 14.35 -8.58
C GLY A 168 0.88 13.28 -8.86
N HIS A 169 0.41 12.05 -8.99
CA HIS A 169 1.20 10.86 -9.19
C HIS A 169 0.78 10.20 -10.51
N LEU A 170 1.75 9.67 -11.24
CA LEU A 170 1.52 8.85 -12.43
C LEU A 170 1.46 7.38 -12.00
N VAL A 171 0.28 6.79 -12.10
CA VAL A 171 -0.01 5.42 -11.66
C VAL A 171 -0.05 4.51 -12.87
N ILE A 172 0.72 3.41 -12.82
CA ILE A 172 0.80 2.41 -13.88
C ILE A 172 -0.22 1.31 -13.62
N SER A 173 -0.96 0.93 -14.66
CA SER A 173 -1.83 -0.26 -14.65
C SER A 173 -1.50 -1.16 -15.83
N THR A 174 -1.62 -2.47 -15.65
CA THR A 174 -1.51 -3.47 -16.73
C THR A 174 -2.68 -4.43 -16.63
N LEU A 175 -3.28 -4.77 -17.77
CA LEU A 175 -4.49 -5.62 -17.81
C LEU A 175 -5.61 -5.14 -16.84
N GLY A 176 -5.78 -3.81 -16.73
CA GLY A 176 -6.76 -3.17 -15.85
C GLY A 176 -6.45 -3.25 -14.34
N GLN A 177 -5.30 -3.82 -13.95
CA GLN A 177 -4.86 -3.88 -12.55
C GLN A 177 -3.78 -2.84 -12.28
N ARG A 178 -3.89 -2.12 -11.17
CA ARG A 178 -2.86 -1.15 -10.77
C ARG A 178 -1.57 -1.89 -10.40
N ARG A 179 -0.46 -1.56 -11.04
CA ARG A 179 0.83 -2.22 -10.86
C ARG A 179 1.95 -1.24 -10.49
N GLY A 180 1.73 -0.33 -9.54
CA GLY A 180 2.76 0.61 -9.09
C GLY A 180 2.66 1.99 -9.75
N CYS A 181 3.78 2.67 -9.90
CA CYS A 181 3.80 4.07 -10.34
C CYS A 181 5.16 4.50 -10.87
N ILE A 182 5.19 5.69 -11.47
CA ILE A 182 6.42 6.29 -11.97
C ILE A 182 7.16 7.01 -10.82
N ILE A 183 8.48 6.83 -10.76
CA ILE A 183 9.37 7.48 -9.79
C ILE A 183 10.08 8.70 -10.40
N SER A 184 10.87 9.43 -9.60
CA SER A 184 11.26 10.80 -9.97
C SER A 184 12.16 10.89 -11.20
N HIS A 185 12.78 9.79 -11.62
CA HIS A 185 13.61 9.73 -12.81
C HIS A 185 12.87 9.24 -14.07
N GLY A 186 11.58 8.90 -13.97
CA GLY A 186 10.74 8.47 -15.09
C GLY A 186 10.54 6.94 -15.18
N GLU A 187 11.24 6.13 -14.39
CA GLU A 187 11.03 4.69 -14.47
C GLU A 187 9.77 4.24 -13.72
N TRP A 188 9.21 3.12 -14.15
CA TRP A 188 8.17 2.39 -13.45
C TRP A 188 8.77 1.57 -12.30
N PHE A 189 8.15 1.68 -11.11
CA PHE A 189 8.56 0.96 -9.91
C PHE A 189 7.36 0.46 -9.09
N THR A 190 7.50 -0.70 -8.46
CA THR A 190 6.43 -1.37 -7.69
C THR A 190 6.66 -1.37 -6.17
N SER A 191 7.91 -1.22 -5.71
CA SER A 191 8.27 -1.44 -4.29
C SER A 191 8.63 -0.15 -3.54
N GLY A 192 8.31 1.03 -4.06
CA GLY A 192 8.74 2.32 -3.51
C GLY A 192 7.69 3.41 -3.53
N THR A 193 8.10 4.62 -3.15
CA THR A 193 7.22 5.79 -3.12
C THR A 193 7.07 6.39 -4.51
N CYS A 194 5.83 6.62 -4.93
CA CYS A 194 5.53 7.29 -6.19
C CYS A 194 6.08 8.72 -6.19
N ALA A 195 6.63 9.14 -7.33
CA ALA A 195 7.03 10.53 -7.47
C ALA A 195 5.82 11.45 -7.54
N THR A 196 6.03 12.67 -7.05
CA THR A 196 5.09 13.77 -7.29
C THR A 196 5.51 14.48 -8.56
N PHE A 197 4.57 14.59 -9.49
CA PHE A 197 4.70 15.33 -10.73
C PHE A 197 3.92 16.63 -10.63
N ARG A 198 4.45 17.69 -11.22
CA ARG A 198 3.79 18.97 -11.40
C ARG A 198 3.40 19.09 -12.87
N ILE A 199 2.18 19.56 -13.08
CA ILE A 199 1.69 19.89 -14.42
C ILE A 199 1.98 21.35 -14.70
N LYS A 200 2.63 21.62 -15.83
CA LYS A 200 2.74 22.96 -16.40
C LYS A 200 1.97 22.98 -17.72
N LYS A 201 0.82 23.64 -17.72
CA LYS A 201 0.00 23.79 -18.93
C LYS A 201 0.79 24.52 -20.01
N THR A 202 0.72 24.00 -21.23
CA THR A 202 1.27 24.66 -22.43
C THR A 202 0.15 25.19 -23.31
N SER A 203 -1.01 24.52 -23.30
CA SER A 203 -2.26 24.98 -23.90
C SER A 203 -3.47 24.53 -23.07
N ASP A 204 -4.68 24.69 -23.60
CA ASP A 204 -5.92 24.21 -22.96
C ASP A 204 -6.02 22.67 -22.92
N THR A 205 -5.36 22.00 -23.87
CA THR A 205 -5.42 20.53 -24.04
C THR A 205 -4.05 19.86 -23.87
N SER A 206 -2.96 20.62 -23.83
CA SER A 206 -1.59 20.10 -23.69
C SER A 206 -0.86 20.65 -22.47
N PHE A 207 0.03 19.84 -21.92
CA PHE A 207 0.82 20.16 -20.75
C PHE A 207 2.15 19.42 -20.73
N THR A 208 3.08 19.89 -19.91
CA THR A 208 4.36 19.22 -19.63
C THR A 208 4.39 18.70 -18.20
N LEU A 209 5.16 17.64 -17.99
CA LEU A 209 5.36 17.00 -16.69
C LEU A 209 6.73 17.39 -16.11
N GLN A 210 6.76 17.70 -14.81
CA GLN A 210 8.00 17.98 -14.08
C GLN A 210 8.04 17.20 -12.78
N SER A 211 9.12 16.47 -12.53
CA SER A 211 9.39 15.78 -11.27
C SER A 211 10.33 16.59 -10.38
N SER A 212 10.67 16.06 -9.20
CA SER A 212 11.73 16.63 -8.36
C SER A 212 13.13 16.58 -8.99
N LYS A 213 13.31 15.84 -10.11
CA LYS A 213 14.61 15.70 -10.81
C LYS A 213 14.72 16.59 -12.03
N GLY A 214 13.62 17.11 -12.57
CA GLY A 214 13.64 18.00 -13.73
C GLY A 214 12.41 17.83 -14.60
N ALA A 215 12.48 18.42 -15.80
CA ALA A 215 11.48 18.22 -16.84
C ALA A 215 11.44 16.74 -17.26
N CYS A 216 10.30 16.28 -17.76
CA CYS A 216 10.13 14.92 -18.28
C CYS A 216 9.96 14.93 -19.80
N SER A 217 10.51 13.90 -20.46
CA SER A 217 10.48 13.74 -21.90
C SER A 217 10.54 12.25 -22.29
N PHE A 218 10.25 11.95 -23.54
CA PHE A 218 10.62 10.67 -24.17
C PHE A 218 11.96 10.85 -24.90
N GLU A 219 13.05 10.35 -24.31
CA GLU A 219 14.38 10.32 -24.91
C GLU A 219 14.63 8.94 -25.52
N GLN A 220 14.86 8.86 -26.83
CA GLN A 220 15.03 7.57 -27.54
C GLN A 220 13.89 6.59 -27.23
N ASP A 221 12.65 7.09 -27.24
CA ASP A 221 11.42 6.38 -26.88
C ASP A 221 11.25 6.02 -25.39
N GLY A 222 12.27 6.20 -24.55
CA GLY A 222 12.18 5.96 -23.10
C GLY A 222 11.72 7.19 -22.32
N PHE A 223 10.70 7.04 -21.47
CA PHE A 223 10.24 8.09 -20.57
C PHE A 223 11.28 8.36 -19.47
N SER A 224 11.77 9.59 -19.40
CA SER A 224 12.78 10.01 -18.43
C SER A 224 12.47 11.39 -17.86
N CYS A 225 12.93 11.65 -16.64
CA CYS A 225 12.86 12.97 -16.00
C CYS A 225 14.21 13.33 -15.39
N GLY A 226 14.72 14.53 -15.67
CA GLY A 226 16.03 14.94 -15.19
C GLY A 226 16.47 16.33 -15.66
N PRO A 227 17.61 16.83 -15.14
CA PRO A 227 18.13 18.15 -15.48
C PRO A 227 18.69 18.21 -16.91
N GLN A 228 19.02 17.06 -17.51
CA GLN A 228 19.52 16.98 -18.89
C GLN A 228 18.44 17.28 -19.95
N ILE A 229 17.15 17.21 -19.56
CA ILE A 229 16.03 17.43 -20.47
C ILE A 229 15.80 18.94 -20.64
N SER A 230 16.27 19.46 -21.76
CA SER A 230 16.11 20.87 -22.17
C SER A 230 14.78 21.15 -22.88
N ALA A 231 14.22 20.13 -23.56
CA ALA A 231 12.93 20.19 -24.23
C ALA A 231 11.97 19.14 -23.62
N ALA A 232 10.99 19.62 -22.86
CA ALA A 232 9.99 18.76 -22.25
C ALA A 232 8.98 18.27 -23.30
N THR A 233 8.55 17.02 -23.18
CA THR A 233 7.48 16.48 -24.02
C THR A 233 6.14 17.09 -23.64
N GLU A 234 5.35 17.46 -24.64
CA GLU A 234 3.94 17.79 -24.45
C GLU A 234 3.07 16.54 -24.44
N PHE A 235 2.24 16.45 -23.40
CA PHE A 235 1.26 15.42 -23.19
C PHE A 235 -0.14 16.03 -23.28
N SER A 236 -1.11 15.17 -23.58
CA SER A 236 -2.53 15.47 -23.43
C SER A 236 -3.16 14.48 -22.44
N ALA A 237 -4.45 14.65 -22.19
CA ALA A 237 -5.22 13.74 -21.34
C ALA A 237 -6.42 13.19 -22.12
N GLU A 238 -6.64 11.89 -22.03
CA GLU A 238 -7.88 11.25 -22.47
C GLU A 238 -8.61 10.71 -21.24
N GLY A 239 -9.61 11.45 -20.77
CA GLY A 239 -10.19 11.20 -19.45
C GLY A 239 -9.13 11.33 -18.36
N ASN A 240 -8.91 10.26 -17.59
CA ASN A 240 -7.88 10.22 -16.54
C ASN A 240 -6.56 9.57 -16.98
N LYS A 241 -6.42 9.25 -18.27
CA LYS A 241 -5.22 8.62 -18.85
C LYS A 241 -4.29 9.67 -19.42
N LEU A 242 -2.99 9.45 -19.25
CA LEU A 242 -1.95 10.24 -19.90
C LEU A 242 -1.96 9.86 -21.38
N SER A 243 -1.96 10.84 -22.27
CA SER A 243 -1.86 10.62 -23.71
C SER A 243 -0.61 11.30 -24.26
N TYR A 244 0.08 10.59 -25.17
CA TYR A 244 1.21 11.09 -25.92
C TYR A 244 0.98 10.81 -27.41
N GLY A 245 1.00 11.86 -28.24
CA GLY A 245 0.70 11.72 -29.67
C GLY A 245 -0.70 11.18 -30.00
N GLY A 246 -1.65 11.26 -29.06
CA GLY A 246 -2.99 10.67 -29.18
C GLY A 246 -3.09 9.22 -28.69
N ASN A 247 -1.99 8.58 -28.30
CA ASN A 247 -1.98 7.23 -27.75
C ASN A 247 -2.02 7.25 -26.22
N THR A 248 -2.78 6.34 -25.61
CA THR A 248 -2.85 6.16 -24.14
C THR A 248 -2.22 4.86 -23.65
N THR A 249 -1.74 4.03 -24.58
CA THR A 249 -1.00 2.80 -24.30
C THR A 249 0.50 3.08 -24.36
N PHE A 250 1.21 2.59 -23.36
CA PHE A 250 2.67 2.65 -23.24
C PHE A 250 3.21 1.24 -23.04
N PHE A 251 4.53 1.07 -23.11
CA PHE A 251 5.13 -0.26 -23.11
C PHE A 251 6.31 -0.40 -22.14
N ALA A 252 6.69 -1.64 -21.83
CA ALA A 252 7.88 -1.97 -21.05
C ALA A 252 8.45 -3.33 -21.44
N ASP A 253 9.76 -3.51 -21.28
CA ASP A 253 10.45 -4.79 -21.49
C ASP A 253 10.09 -5.83 -20.45
N LYS A 254 9.91 -5.39 -19.20
CA LYS A 254 9.74 -6.27 -18.04
C LYS A 254 8.97 -5.58 -16.92
N ALA A 255 8.26 -6.38 -16.13
CA ALA A 255 7.61 -5.89 -14.92
C ALA A 255 8.66 -5.66 -13.79
N PRO A 256 8.65 -4.51 -13.09
CA PRO A 256 9.47 -4.26 -11.92
C PRO A 256 9.22 -5.30 -10.81
N LYS A 257 10.30 -5.84 -10.24
CA LYS A 257 10.26 -6.74 -9.08
C LYS A 257 11.33 -6.35 -8.06
N GLY A 258 10.94 -6.20 -6.79
CA GLY A 258 11.85 -5.78 -5.72
C GLY A 258 12.49 -4.43 -6.01
N ARG A 259 13.81 -4.37 -6.15
CA ARG A 259 14.55 -3.13 -6.46
C ARG A 259 14.70 -2.85 -7.96
N VAL A 260 14.29 -3.78 -8.82
CA VAL A 260 14.36 -3.62 -10.28
C VAL A 260 13.29 -2.61 -10.70
N LYS A 261 13.68 -1.65 -11.52
CA LYS A 261 12.79 -0.68 -12.19
C LYS A 261 12.64 -1.07 -13.65
N SER A 262 11.66 -0.49 -14.33
CA SER A 262 11.47 -0.67 -15.77
C SER A 262 11.30 0.66 -16.48
N THR A 263 11.92 0.81 -17.65
CA THR A 263 11.69 1.96 -18.52
C THR A 263 10.29 1.86 -19.11
N VAL A 264 9.64 3.02 -19.27
CA VAL A 264 8.35 3.13 -19.95
C VAL A 264 8.60 3.65 -21.35
N PHE A 265 8.08 2.95 -22.36
CA PHE A 265 8.25 3.24 -23.78
C PHE A 265 6.97 3.78 -24.40
N ALA A 266 7.08 4.61 -25.44
CA ALA A 266 5.93 5.14 -26.16
C ALA A 266 5.52 4.28 -27.35
N SER A 267 6.45 3.54 -27.97
CA SER A 267 6.18 2.58 -29.03
C SER A 267 6.18 1.13 -28.53
N GLN A 268 5.48 0.25 -29.27
CA GLN A 268 5.39 -1.17 -28.92
C GLN A 268 6.68 -1.93 -29.22
N ASP A 269 7.27 -1.73 -30.40
CA ASP A 269 8.47 -2.40 -30.93
C ASP A 269 8.76 -3.78 -30.30
N ASP A 270 9.86 -3.93 -29.56
CA ASP A 270 10.25 -5.16 -28.86
C ASP A 270 9.84 -5.17 -27.37
N HIS A 271 8.87 -4.33 -26.98
CA HIS A 271 8.43 -4.11 -25.60
C HIS A 271 7.08 -4.83 -25.31
N PRO A 272 7.10 -6.06 -24.78
CA PRO A 272 5.92 -6.93 -24.77
C PRO A 272 4.85 -6.60 -23.73
N ILE A 273 5.12 -5.69 -22.78
CA ILE A 273 4.19 -5.38 -21.69
C ILE A 273 3.46 -4.07 -21.98
N GLU A 274 2.15 -4.14 -22.19
CA GLU A 274 1.27 -2.98 -22.30
C GLU A 274 0.96 -2.35 -20.94
N LEU A 275 1.03 -1.03 -20.90
CA LEU A 275 0.85 -0.19 -19.73
C LEU A 275 -0.18 0.91 -20.01
N GLU A 276 -1.00 1.21 -19.01
CA GLU A 276 -1.80 2.43 -18.96
C GLU A 276 -1.29 3.33 -17.83
N ILE A 277 -1.14 4.62 -18.12
CA ILE A 277 -0.72 5.62 -17.13
C ILE A 277 -1.92 6.49 -16.77
N THR A 278 -2.26 6.55 -15.49
CA THR A 278 -3.37 7.38 -14.98
C THR A 278 -2.91 8.42 -13.98
N TRP A 279 -3.62 9.55 -13.92
CA TRP A 279 -3.36 10.61 -12.94
C TRP A 279 -4.04 10.31 -11.60
N LYS A 280 -3.31 10.54 -10.52
CA LYS A 280 -3.86 10.57 -9.16
C LYS A 280 -3.44 11.86 -8.47
N GLU A 281 -4.40 12.73 -8.17
CA GLU A 281 -4.14 14.00 -7.49
C GLU A 281 -3.44 13.79 -6.14
N SER A 282 -2.53 14.71 -5.82
CA SER A 282 -1.83 14.79 -4.53
C SER A 282 -2.49 15.92 -3.72
N HIS A 283 -3.27 15.56 -2.71
CA HIS A 283 -3.87 16.52 -1.77
C HIS A 283 -2.83 17.07 -0.79
#